data_AF-A0A519RJG6-F1
#
_entry.id   AF-A0A519RJG6-F1
#
_cell.length_a   1.000
_cell.length_b   1.000
_cell.length_c   1.000
_cell.angle_alpha   90.00
_cell.angle_beta   90.00
_cell.angle_gamma   90.00
#
_symmetry.space_group_name_H-M   'P 1'
#
loop_
_entity.id
_entity.type
_entity.pdbx_description
1 polymer ?
#
loop_
_entity_poly.entity_id
_entity_poly.type
_entity_poly.pdbx_seq_one_letter_code
_entity_poly.pdbx_strand_id
1 'polypeptide(L)'
;MSKILFFGWLLLLSSFGAHAQSTSLSFIKISHLGTAGRPIPDLYLSTQEPALSPEQGIDGRYKFQSVCLLTEAEFGPLLRYAESYTAKNKPDSENDKFGTFELTLGPVSPARKFIYTRKKSLAFLNAAVQVLEKNTADADTNEALRRLRIIVRRLSADNP
;
A
#
# COMPACT_ATOMS: atom_id res chain seq x y z
N MET A 1 8.79 -34.92 53.99
CA MET A 1 8.97 -35.33 52.58
C MET A 1 7.80 -34.78 51.75
N SER A 2 8.13 -34.17 50.61
CA SER A 2 7.27 -33.77 49.47
C SER A 2 6.22 -32.66 49.66
N LYS A 3 6.68 -31.40 49.71
CA LYS A 3 5.94 -30.20 49.29
C LYS A 3 6.56 -29.66 47.99
N ILE A 4 6.52 -30.43 46.91
CA ILE A 4 7.12 -30.04 45.63
C ILE A 4 6.19 -30.42 44.47
N LEU A 5 4.94 -29.94 44.47
CA LEU A 5 4.04 -30.15 43.33
C LEU A 5 3.07 -28.98 43.06
N PHE A 6 3.42 -27.75 43.46
CA PHE A 6 2.54 -26.59 43.19
C PHE A 6 3.17 -25.47 42.34
N PHE A 7 4.47 -25.54 42.04
CA PHE A 7 5.17 -24.48 41.28
C PHE A 7 5.45 -24.82 39.81
N GLY A 8 5.12 -26.03 39.35
CA GLY A 8 5.31 -26.42 37.95
C GLY A 8 4.23 -25.94 36.98
N TRP A 9 3.07 -25.51 37.48
CA TRP A 9 1.92 -25.18 36.63
C TRP A 9 1.74 -23.69 36.33
N LEU A 10 2.40 -22.79 37.09
CA LEU A 10 2.33 -21.35 36.83
C LEU A 10 3.31 -20.87 35.74
N LEU A 11 4.29 -21.68 35.35
CA LEU A 11 5.29 -21.32 34.33
C LEU A 11 4.91 -21.76 32.90
N LEU A 12 3.79 -22.46 32.72
CA LEU A 12 3.28 -22.83 31.40
C LEU A 12 2.28 -21.81 30.82
N LEU A 13 1.82 -20.84 31.63
CA LEU A 13 0.89 -19.80 31.20
C LEU A 13 1.59 -18.54 30.65
N SER A 14 2.90 -18.38 30.85
CA SER A 14 3.67 -17.23 30.35
C SER A 14 4.30 -17.43 28.97
N SER A 15 4.23 -18.63 28.38
CA SER A 15 4.85 -18.92 27.07
C SER A 15 3.93 -18.75 25.86
N PHE A 16 2.66 -18.35 26.06
CA PHE A 16 1.76 -17.99 24.95
C PHE A 16 1.69 -16.48 24.68
N GLY A 17 2.59 -15.70 25.28
CA GLY A 17 2.74 -14.26 25.02
C GLY A 17 3.77 -13.97 23.93
N ALA A 18 3.52 -14.39 22.68
CA ALA A 18 4.09 -13.82 21.45
C ALA A 18 3.89 -14.80 20.27
N HIS A 19 2.66 -15.04 19.85
CA HIS A 19 2.43 -15.15 18.41
C HIS A 19 1.91 -13.81 17.99
N ALA A 20 2.84 -13.01 17.47
CA ALA A 20 2.64 -11.69 16.92
C ALA A 20 1.32 -11.70 16.15
N GLN A 21 0.39 -10.89 16.64
CA GLN A 21 -0.85 -10.57 15.98
C GLN A 21 -0.45 -9.93 14.64
N SER A 22 -0.34 -10.75 13.60
CA SER A 22 -0.33 -10.29 12.21
C SER A 22 -1.76 -9.80 11.91
N THR A 23 -2.18 -8.73 12.57
CA THR A 23 -3.19 -7.85 12.01
C THR A 23 -2.56 -7.35 10.72
N SER A 24 -2.92 -7.97 9.61
CA SER A 24 -2.61 -7.47 8.29
C SER A 24 -3.09 -6.02 8.26
N LEU A 25 -2.16 -5.08 8.16
CA LEU A 25 -2.44 -3.66 8.19
C LEU A 25 -2.92 -3.21 6.82
N SER A 26 -3.92 -2.33 6.79
CA SER A 26 -4.42 -1.76 5.55
C SER A 26 -3.30 -1.05 4.80
N PHE A 27 -3.29 -1.21 3.49
CA PHE A 27 -2.30 -0.60 2.62
C PHE A 27 -2.84 -0.32 1.24
N ILE A 28 -2.19 0.62 0.56
CA ILE A 28 -2.39 0.91 -0.85
C ILE A 28 -1.04 0.76 -1.54
N LYS A 29 -0.94 -0.17 -2.48
CA LYS A 29 0.23 -0.31 -3.35
C LYS A 29 -0.16 0.08 -4.77
N ILE A 30 0.68 0.90 -5.39
CA ILE A 30 0.54 1.36 -6.77
C ILE A 30 1.77 0.87 -7.53
N SER A 31 1.56 -0.04 -8.47
CA SER A 31 2.62 -0.58 -9.33
C SER A 31 2.40 -0.20 -10.77
N HIS A 32 3.50 0.03 -11.48
CA HIS A 32 3.48 0.28 -12.90
C HIS A 32 3.84 -1.01 -13.66
N LEU A 33 2.93 -1.50 -14.51
CA LEU A 33 3.02 -2.86 -15.08
C LEU A 33 3.81 -2.95 -16.40
N GLY A 34 4.43 -1.87 -16.88
CA GLY A 34 5.41 -1.93 -17.97
C GLY A 34 5.70 -0.62 -18.68
N THR A 35 6.98 -0.36 -18.99
CA THR A 35 7.46 0.72 -19.86
C THR A 35 8.55 0.20 -20.79
N ALA A 36 8.47 0.51 -22.07
CA ALA A 36 9.67 0.68 -22.86
C ALA A 36 10.36 1.97 -22.36
N GLY A 37 11.53 1.84 -21.74
CA GLY A 37 12.46 2.96 -21.57
C GLY A 37 12.66 3.51 -20.17
N ARG A 38 11.67 3.56 -19.25
CA ARG A 38 11.86 4.05 -17.86
C ARG A 38 10.89 3.43 -16.85
N PRO A 39 11.30 2.51 -15.96
CA PRO A 39 10.42 1.99 -14.92
C PRO A 39 10.01 3.10 -13.93
N ILE A 40 8.72 3.15 -13.60
CA ILE A 40 8.21 3.98 -12.51
C ILE A 40 8.30 3.14 -11.24
N PRO A 41 8.99 3.60 -10.17
CA PRO A 41 9.04 2.87 -8.92
C PRO A 41 7.63 2.67 -8.36
N ASP A 42 7.40 1.49 -7.78
CA ASP A 42 6.19 1.23 -7.02
C ASP A 42 6.06 2.23 -5.86
N LEU A 43 4.83 2.54 -5.48
CA LEU A 43 4.52 3.37 -4.31
C LEU A 43 3.65 2.57 -3.35
N TYR A 44 4.09 2.48 -2.10
CA TYR A 44 3.39 1.79 -1.04
C TYR A 44 3.02 2.78 0.05
N LEU A 45 1.75 2.87 0.38
CA LEU A 45 1.18 3.81 1.35
C LEU A 45 0.54 3.01 2.47
N SER A 46 0.95 3.25 3.71
CA SER A 46 0.40 2.60 4.91
C SER A 46 0.70 3.44 6.14
N THR A 47 0.09 3.08 7.27
CA THR A 47 0.32 3.77 8.56
C THR A 47 1.45 3.14 9.37
N GLN A 48 1.93 1.96 8.97
CA GLN A 48 3.09 1.32 9.58
C GLN A 48 3.92 0.62 8.51
N GLU A 49 5.14 0.27 8.89
CA GLU A 49 6.05 -0.43 7.99
C GLU A 49 5.53 -1.86 7.74
N PRO A 50 5.33 -2.27 6.49
CA PRO A 50 4.75 -3.57 6.21
C PRO A 50 5.74 -4.71 6.50
N ALA A 51 5.20 -5.83 6.99
CA ALA A 51 5.92 -7.08 7.02
C ALA A 51 6.27 -7.53 5.59
N LEU A 52 7.39 -8.24 5.43
CA LEU A 52 7.74 -8.83 4.14
C LEU A 52 6.68 -9.89 3.77
N SER A 53 6.01 -9.67 2.65
CA SER A 53 5.00 -10.59 2.14
C SER A 53 5.07 -10.59 0.61
N PRO A 54 5.58 -11.68 0.00
CA PRO A 54 5.60 -11.85 -1.45
C PRO A 54 4.19 -11.75 -2.07
N GLU A 55 3.17 -12.20 -1.34
CA GLU A 55 1.76 -12.15 -1.77
C GLU A 55 1.24 -10.72 -1.88
N GLN A 56 1.75 -9.82 -1.05
CA GLN A 56 1.47 -8.38 -1.10
C GLN A 56 2.42 -7.64 -2.05
N GLY A 57 3.31 -8.37 -2.74
CA GLY A 57 4.33 -7.81 -3.62
C GLY A 57 5.39 -7.00 -2.86
N ILE A 58 5.64 -7.36 -1.60
CA ILE A 58 6.65 -6.78 -0.72
C ILE A 58 7.74 -7.84 -0.55
N ASP A 59 8.45 -8.12 -1.63
CA ASP A 59 9.69 -8.90 -1.54
C ASP A 59 10.82 -7.98 -1.05
N GLY A 60 11.78 -8.52 -0.31
CA GLY A 60 12.83 -7.74 0.35
C GLY A 60 13.73 -6.90 -0.56
N ARG A 61 13.56 -6.98 -1.89
CA ARG A 61 14.35 -6.22 -2.87
C ARG A 61 13.85 -4.78 -3.06
N TYR A 62 12.58 -4.49 -2.77
CA TYR A 62 11.96 -3.17 -3.00
C TYR A 62 11.69 -2.37 -1.72
N LYS A 63 12.04 -2.91 -0.55
CA LYS A 63 11.52 -2.51 0.77
C LYS A 63 11.75 -1.05 1.17
N PHE A 64 12.81 -0.39 0.68
CA PHE A 64 13.26 0.90 1.25
C PHE A 64 13.05 2.13 0.37
N GLN A 65 12.80 1.98 -0.93
CA GLN A 65 12.68 3.14 -1.84
C GLN A 65 11.25 3.54 -2.14
N SER A 66 10.26 2.74 -1.74
CA SER A 66 8.88 2.84 -2.25
C SER A 66 7.82 3.01 -1.17
N VAL A 67 8.14 2.83 0.12
CA VAL A 67 7.20 2.97 1.24
C VAL A 67 7.13 4.43 1.69
N CYS A 68 5.91 4.96 1.82
CA CYS A 68 5.62 6.19 2.54
C CYS A 68 4.70 5.88 3.71
N LEU A 69 5.15 6.22 4.91
CA LEU A 69 4.35 6.14 6.12
C LEU A 69 3.48 7.39 6.24
N LEU A 70 2.19 7.17 6.45
CA LEU A 70 1.19 8.20 6.61
C LEU A 70 0.61 8.12 8.02
N THR A 71 0.18 9.25 8.55
CA THR A 71 -0.66 9.27 9.74
C THR A 71 -2.05 8.71 9.42
N GLU A 72 -2.79 8.27 10.43
CA GLU A 72 -4.18 7.81 10.25
C GLU A 72 -5.08 8.89 9.65
N ALA A 73 -4.83 10.16 9.98
CA ALA A 73 -5.56 11.31 9.44
C ALA A 73 -5.36 11.47 7.93
N GLU A 74 -4.18 11.14 7.42
CA GLU A 74 -3.85 11.18 5.99
C GLU A 74 -4.33 9.90 5.28
N PHE A 75 -4.09 8.74 5.89
CA PHE A 75 -4.33 7.44 5.26
C PHE A 75 -5.81 7.04 5.23
N GLY A 76 -6.57 7.27 6.30
CA GLY A 76 -7.98 6.87 6.38
C GLY A 76 -8.88 7.46 5.28
N PRO A 77 -8.80 8.77 4.98
CA PRO A 77 -9.49 9.36 3.83
C PRO A 77 -9.02 8.80 2.49
N LEU A 78 -7.72 8.57 2.32
CA LEU A 78 -7.15 8.04 1.10
C LEU A 78 -7.59 6.59 0.83
N LEU A 79 -7.63 5.75 1.86
CA LEU A 79 -8.11 4.37 1.75
C LEU A 79 -9.57 4.32 1.34
N ARG A 80 -10.44 5.11 2.01
CA ARG A 80 -11.87 5.21 1.63
C ARG A 80 -12.05 5.68 0.20
N TYR A 81 -11.23 6.63 -0.25
CA TYR A 81 -11.23 7.07 -1.65
C TYR A 81 -10.86 5.92 -2.59
N ALA A 82 -9.80 5.17 -2.30
CA ALA A 82 -9.37 4.05 -3.13
C ALA A 82 -10.39 2.91 -3.19
N GLU A 83 -11.02 2.57 -2.07
CA GLU A 83 -12.13 1.62 -2.02
C GLU A 83 -13.33 2.10 -2.84
N SER A 84 -13.71 3.37 -2.71
CA SER A 84 -14.81 3.94 -3.51
C SER A 84 -14.49 3.95 -4.99
N TYR A 85 -13.24 4.27 -5.36
CA TYR A 85 -12.79 4.30 -6.74
C TYR A 85 -12.85 2.90 -7.35
N THR A 86 -12.31 1.90 -6.66
CA THR A 86 -12.29 0.50 -7.14
C THR A 86 -13.68 -0.12 -7.24
N ALA A 87 -14.60 0.23 -6.33
CA ALA A 87 -15.99 -0.19 -6.41
C ALA A 87 -16.74 0.43 -7.62
N LYS A 88 -16.41 1.67 -7.99
CA LYS A 88 -17.10 2.41 -9.07
C LYS A 88 -16.50 2.18 -10.46
N ASN A 89 -15.19 1.89 -10.53
CA ASN A 89 -14.46 1.78 -11.78
C ASN A 89 -14.09 0.33 -12.04
N LYS A 90 -14.75 -0.28 -13.02
CA LYS A 90 -14.39 -1.62 -13.49
C LYS A 90 -12.90 -1.65 -13.90
N PRO A 91 -12.13 -2.65 -13.42
CA PRO A 91 -10.78 -2.90 -13.91
C PRO A 91 -10.76 -3.06 -15.43
N ASP A 92 -9.67 -2.61 -16.04
CA ASP A 92 -9.43 -2.87 -17.46
C ASP A 92 -9.02 -4.33 -17.66
N SER A 93 -9.15 -4.85 -18.90
CA SER A 93 -8.77 -6.23 -19.24
C SER A 93 -7.33 -6.54 -18.83
N GLU A 94 -7.06 -7.84 -18.61
CA GLU A 94 -5.76 -8.31 -18.11
C GLU A 94 -4.58 -7.71 -18.86
N ASN A 95 -3.80 -6.91 -18.12
CA ASN A 95 -2.47 -6.40 -18.44
C ASN A 95 -2.11 -6.32 -19.93
N ASP A 96 -2.55 -5.26 -20.61
CA ASP A 96 -2.13 -4.91 -21.98
C ASP A 96 -0.67 -4.42 -22.07
N LYS A 97 0.14 -4.66 -21.01
CA LYS A 97 1.60 -4.51 -20.85
C LYS A 97 2.18 -3.09 -20.93
N PHE A 98 1.52 -2.14 -21.57
CA PHE A 98 2.06 -0.79 -21.76
C PHE A 98 1.13 0.29 -21.19
N GLY A 99 1.63 1.05 -20.21
CA GLY A 99 0.90 2.16 -19.61
C GLY A 99 -0.24 1.77 -18.67
N THR A 100 -0.28 0.50 -18.23
CA THR A 100 -1.21 0.01 -17.20
C THR A 100 -0.60 0.12 -15.80
N PHE A 101 -1.45 0.35 -14.80
CA PHE A 101 -1.06 0.39 -13.39
C PHE A 101 -1.91 -0.61 -12.62
N GLU A 102 -1.28 -1.24 -11.64
CA GLU A 102 -1.95 -2.08 -10.66
C GLU A 102 -2.13 -1.28 -9.37
N LEU A 103 -3.38 -1.18 -8.92
CA LEU A 103 -3.73 -0.75 -7.58
C LEU A 103 -4.00 -2.00 -6.74
N THR A 104 -3.24 -2.20 -5.67
CA THR A 104 -3.44 -3.29 -4.72
C THR A 104 -3.91 -2.72 -3.38
N LEU A 105 -5.06 -3.21 -2.91
CA LEU A 105 -5.64 -2.84 -1.62
C LEU A 105 -5.57 -4.02 -0.65
N GLY A 106 -4.82 -3.83 0.43
CA GLY A 106 -4.83 -4.71 1.61
C GLY A 106 -5.69 -4.11 2.73
N PRO A 107 -6.01 -4.88 3.77
CA PRO A 107 -5.30 -6.08 4.21
C PRO A 107 -5.97 -7.41 3.86
N VAL A 108 -6.95 -7.39 2.96
CA VAL A 108 -7.68 -8.60 2.56
C VAL A 108 -6.67 -9.68 2.15
N SER A 109 -6.82 -10.90 2.68
CA SER A 109 -6.07 -12.07 2.22
C SER A 109 -6.98 -12.91 1.32
N PRO A 110 -6.74 -13.00 0.00
CA PRO A 110 -5.64 -12.35 -0.74
C PRO A 110 -5.90 -10.86 -1.00
N ALA A 111 -4.82 -10.10 -1.18
CA ALA A 111 -4.91 -8.67 -1.48
C ALA A 111 -5.65 -8.45 -2.81
N ARG A 112 -6.51 -7.43 -2.86
CA ARG A 112 -7.33 -7.17 -4.04
C ARG A 112 -6.54 -6.33 -5.03
N LYS A 113 -6.35 -6.86 -6.24
CA LYS A 113 -5.62 -6.23 -7.33
C LYS A 113 -6.58 -5.68 -8.37
N PHE A 114 -6.34 -4.45 -8.80
CA PHE A 114 -7.14 -3.77 -9.82
C PHE A 114 -6.21 -3.17 -10.86
N ILE A 115 -6.34 -3.60 -12.11
CA ILE A 115 -5.52 -3.11 -13.22
C ILE A 115 -6.29 -2.00 -13.94
N TYR A 116 -5.62 -0.88 -14.15
CA TYR A 116 -6.18 0.30 -14.80
C TYR A 116 -5.27 0.80 -15.93
N THR A 117 -5.89 1.21 -17.03
CA THR A 117 -5.30 1.99 -18.11
C THR A 117 -4.75 3.31 -17.59
N ARG A 118 -3.76 3.87 -18.28
CA ARG A 118 -3.17 5.18 -17.99
C ARG A 118 -4.20 6.25 -17.65
N LYS A 119 -5.28 6.38 -18.42
CA LYS A 119 -6.33 7.41 -18.22
C LYS A 119 -7.01 7.25 -16.85
N LYS A 120 -7.41 6.03 -16.50
CA LYS A 120 -8.04 5.73 -15.21
C LYS A 120 -7.04 5.92 -14.06
N SER A 121 -5.80 5.45 -14.24
CA SER A 121 -4.73 5.62 -13.25
C SER A 121 -4.41 7.09 -13.00
N LEU A 122 -4.34 7.93 -14.04
CA LEU A 122 -4.19 9.38 -13.88
C LEU A 122 -5.35 10.00 -13.10
N ALA A 123 -6.59 9.61 -13.39
CA ALA A 123 -7.75 10.11 -12.66
C ALA A 123 -7.68 9.73 -11.17
N PHE A 124 -7.31 8.48 -10.87
CA PHE A 124 -7.08 8.01 -9.50
C PHE A 124 -5.97 8.80 -8.81
N LEU A 125 -4.79 8.89 -9.43
CA LEU A 125 -3.61 9.52 -8.84
C LEU A 125 -3.79 11.02 -8.59
N ASN A 126 -4.43 11.75 -9.51
CA ASN A 126 -4.71 13.17 -9.31
C ASN A 126 -5.67 13.42 -8.15
N ALA A 127 -6.71 12.59 -8.02
CA ALA A 127 -7.63 12.69 -6.89
C ALA A 127 -6.98 12.23 -5.57
N ALA A 128 -6.10 11.22 -5.59
CA ALA A 128 -5.31 10.81 -4.43
C ALA A 128 -4.41 11.95 -3.92
N VAL A 129 -3.78 12.71 -4.84
CA VAL A 129 -3.03 13.94 -4.50
C VAL A 129 -3.94 14.94 -3.81
N GLN A 130 -5.12 15.24 -4.37
CA GLN A 130 -6.06 16.19 -3.77
C GLN A 130 -6.57 15.74 -2.38
N VAL A 131 -6.79 14.44 -2.20
CA VAL A 131 -7.19 13.88 -0.89
C VAL A 131 -6.08 14.11 0.11
N LEU A 132 -4.83 13.78 -0.21
CA LEU A 132 -3.72 13.97 0.71
C LEU A 132 -3.44 15.46 0.98
N GLU A 133 -3.47 16.33 -0.02
CA GLU A 133 -3.27 17.79 0.16
C GLU A 133 -4.26 18.39 1.17
N LYS A 134 -5.50 17.90 1.21
CA LYS A 134 -6.53 18.36 2.15
C LYS A 134 -6.35 17.85 3.57
N ASN A 135 -5.65 16.74 3.75
CA ASN A 135 -5.54 16.04 5.03
C ASN A 135 -4.11 16.07 5.60
N THR A 136 -3.16 16.67 4.89
CA THR A 136 -1.75 16.80 5.30
C THR A 136 -1.51 18.18 5.88
N ALA A 137 -0.92 18.26 7.07
CA ALA A 137 -0.61 19.54 7.73
C ALA A 137 0.48 20.34 7.00
N ASP A 138 1.47 19.65 6.41
CA ASP A 138 2.54 20.23 5.61
C ASP A 138 2.67 19.50 4.26
N ALA A 139 1.86 19.94 3.29
CA ALA A 139 1.75 19.30 1.99
C ALA A 139 3.03 19.40 1.14
N ASP A 140 3.91 20.35 1.44
CA ASP A 140 5.11 20.61 0.66
C ASP A 140 6.28 19.72 1.07
N THR A 141 6.31 19.28 2.34
CA THR A 141 7.33 18.35 2.85
C THR A 141 6.88 16.88 2.86
N ASN A 142 5.60 16.61 2.61
CA ASN A 142 5.08 15.25 2.62
C ASN A 142 5.59 14.41 1.44
N GLU A 143 6.33 13.35 1.76
CA GLU A 143 6.99 12.47 0.80
C GLU A 143 5.99 11.67 -0.06
N ALA A 144 4.84 11.26 0.48
CA ALA A 144 3.81 10.57 -0.29
C ALA A 144 3.23 11.49 -1.38
N LEU A 145 2.93 12.74 -1.03
CA LEU A 145 2.47 13.75 -1.99
C LEU A 145 3.53 14.02 -3.06
N ARG A 146 4.79 14.20 -2.67
CA ARG A 146 5.89 14.41 -3.61
C ARG A 146 5.99 13.26 -4.61
N ARG A 147 5.94 12.01 -4.15
CA ARG A 147 6.01 10.81 -5.01
C ARG A 147 4.80 10.66 -5.91
N LEU A 148 3.58 10.85 -5.39
CA LEU A 148 2.38 10.81 -6.21
C LEU A 148 2.42 11.85 -7.32
N ARG A 149 2.82 13.10 -7.01
CA ARG A 149 2.99 14.15 -8.02
C ARG A 149 4.06 13.79 -9.06
N ILE A 150 5.16 13.14 -8.67
CA ILE A 150 6.18 12.64 -9.62
C ILE A 150 5.57 11.57 -10.54
N ILE A 151 4.83 10.60 -10.00
CA ILE A 151 4.17 9.55 -10.79
C ILE A 151 3.18 10.18 -11.77
N VAL A 152 2.33 11.11 -11.32
CA VAL A 152 1.40 11.86 -12.17
C VAL A 152 2.15 12.58 -13.30
N ARG A 153 3.20 13.34 -12.98
CA ARG A 153 3.98 14.07 -14.00
C ARG A 153 4.57 13.14 -15.04
N ARG A 154 5.17 12.02 -14.62
CA ARG A 154 5.73 11.02 -15.52
C ARG A 154 4.65 10.43 -16.42
N LEU A 155 3.52 10.08 -15.82
CA LEU A 155 2.43 9.45 -16.54
C LEU A 155 1.74 10.38 -17.56
N SER A 156 1.73 11.70 -17.27
CA SER A 156 1.19 12.73 -18.17
C SER A 156 2.18 13.13 -19.28
N ALA A 157 3.49 13.00 -19.07
CA ALA A 157 4.51 13.43 -20.03
C ALA A 157 4.69 12.47 -21.21
N ASP A 158 4.34 11.20 -21.04
CA ASP A 158 4.51 10.14 -22.05
C ASP A 158 3.40 10.12 -23.13
N ASN A 159 2.80 11.27 -23.49
CA ASN A 159 1.88 11.34 -24.64
C ASN A 159 2.71 11.26 -25.94
N PRO A 160 2.49 10.27 -26.83
CA PRO A 160 2.97 10.35 -28.20
C PRO A 160 2.25 11.46 -28.99
#